data_AF-A0A814WCL2-F1
#
_entry.id   AF-A0A814WCL2-F1
#
_cell.length_a   1.000
_cell.length_b   1.000
_cell.length_c   1.000
_cell.angle_alpha   90.00
_cell.angle_beta   90.00
_cell.angle_gamma   90.00
#
_symmetry.space_group_name_H-M   'P 1'
#
loop_
_entity.id
_entity.type
_entity.pdbx_description
1 polymer ?
#
loop_
_entity_poly.entity_id
_entity_poly.type
_entity_poly.pdbx_seq_one_letter_code
_entity_poly.pdbx_strand_id
1 'polypeptide(L)'
;MCWSSTLNCFIMVTNKNEVFQVNENLTLIQSIETIEKKEWLSCTCSDVSLFLTTNDGHSGIFEFNLLSSFRLIKQWKFPQICNKDEFIHNIAYNNGTLALLISYQSFKYDSSKTVRIEVRSSSTFDQLWSLPLYITYQDGRVNRTRTYVDEIRTETANQLEKTLLNQNNVSTVESLIVNDKNKLIELNKKLDQEIISFGHRCAAEIARQTKIPVRTIRYNLAKIRKEGSVEHRRGNG
;
A
#
# COMPACT_ATOMS: atom_id res chain seq x y z
N MET A 1 3.31 -10.58 -13.51
CA MET A 1 2.31 -11.18 -14.42
C MET A 1 1.03 -10.38 -14.26
N CYS A 2 0.30 -10.11 -15.36
CA CYS A 2 -0.99 -9.42 -15.33
C CYS A 2 -1.93 -10.01 -16.38
N TRP A 3 -3.25 -9.92 -16.16
CA TRP A 3 -4.24 -10.39 -17.12
C TRP A 3 -4.59 -9.29 -18.12
N SER A 4 -4.61 -9.61 -19.42
CA SER A 4 -5.12 -8.74 -20.48
C SER A 4 -6.46 -9.27 -20.98
N SER A 5 -7.51 -8.47 -20.81
CA SER A 5 -8.82 -8.77 -21.37
C SER A 5 -8.82 -8.74 -22.89
N THR A 6 -8.08 -7.79 -23.51
CA THR A 6 -7.99 -7.67 -24.98
C THR A 6 -7.37 -8.89 -25.64
N LEU A 7 -6.31 -9.45 -25.03
CA LEU A 7 -5.64 -10.63 -25.56
C LEU A 7 -6.21 -11.95 -25.02
N ASN A 8 -7.12 -11.86 -24.03
CA ASN A 8 -7.68 -12.99 -23.30
C ASN A 8 -6.60 -13.95 -22.76
N CYS A 9 -5.53 -13.38 -22.19
CA CYS A 9 -4.40 -14.14 -21.68
C CYS A 9 -3.66 -13.38 -20.56
N PHE A 10 -2.86 -14.11 -19.80
CA PHE A 10 -1.87 -13.53 -18.91
C PHE A 10 -0.63 -13.11 -19.69
N ILE A 11 -0.13 -11.93 -19.39
CA ILE A 11 1.17 -11.44 -19.84
C ILE A 11 2.18 -11.68 -18.72
N MET A 12 3.18 -12.50 -19.00
CA MET A 12 4.29 -12.79 -18.10
C MET A 12 5.57 -12.16 -18.64
N VAL A 13 6.23 -11.36 -17.82
CA VAL A 13 7.55 -10.80 -18.10
C VAL A 13 8.55 -11.45 -17.16
N THR A 14 9.62 -12.01 -17.70
CA THR A 14 10.66 -12.67 -16.91
C THR A 14 11.80 -11.72 -16.56
N ASN A 15 12.64 -12.13 -15.61
CA ASN A 15 13.89 -11.43 -15.29
C ASN A 15 14.89 -11.41 -16.48
N LYS A 16 14.70 -12.27 -17.49
CA LYS A 16 15.46 -12.25 -18.74
C LYS A 16 14.89 -11.26 -19.77
N ASN A 17 13.85 -10.50 -19.42
CA ASN A 17 13.16 -9.54 -20.30
C ASN A 17 12.41 -10.20 -21.46
N GLU A 18 12.09 -11.49 -21.29
CA GLU A 18 11.26 -12.23 -22.24
C GLU A 18 9.80 -12.04 -21.86
N VAL A 19 8.96 -11.79 -22.85
CA VAL A 19 7.51 -11.64 -22.70
C VAL A 19 6.83 -12.89 -23.24
N PHE A 20 5.97 -13.46 -22.40
CA PHE A 20 5.18 -14.63 -22.73
C PHE A 20 3.69 -14.32 -22.62
N GLN A 21 2.90 -14.86 -23.56
CA GLN A 21 1.46 -15.03 -23.37
C GLN A 21 1.21 -16.38 -22.74
N VAL A 22 0.39 -16.37 -21.69
CA VAL A 22 -0.03 -17.58 -21.01
C VAL A 22 -1.55 -17.62 -21.03
N ASN A 23 -2.12 -18.68 -21.57
CA ASN A 23 -3.57 -18.82 -21.60
C ASN A 23 -4.17 -18.95 -20.18
N GLU A 24 -5.48 -18.75 -20.04
CA GLU A 24 -6.17 -18.79 -18.76
C GLU A 24 -5.93 -20.10 -17.97
N ASN A 25 -5.87 -21.22 -18.70
CA ASN A 25 -5.68 -22.55 -18.11
C ASN A 25 -4.20 -22.88 -17.82
N LEU A 26 -3.27 -21.97 -18.08
CA LEU A 26 -1.81 -22.13 -17.91
C LEU A 26 -1.20 -23.32 -18.68
N THR A 27 -1.90 -23.84 -19.69
CA THR A 27 -1.46 -25.01 -20.47
C THR A 27 -0.60 -24.63 -21.66
N LEU A 28 -0.71 -23.39 -22.15
CA LEU A 28 0.07 -22.88 -23.27
C LEU A 28 0.83 -21.64 -22.82
N ILE A 29 2.14 -21.69 -22.98
CA ILE A 29 3.06 -20.57 -22.76
C ILE A 29 3.75 -20.29 -24.09
N GLN A 30 3.43 -19.16 -24.70
CA GLN A 30 4.01 -18.74 -25.97
C GLN A 30 4.95 -17.57 -25.74
N SER A 31 6.22 -17.75 -26.14
CA SER A 31 7.17 -16.63 -26.19
C SER A 31 6.77 -15.71 -27.34
N ILE A 32 6.71 -14.41 -27.05
CA ILE A 32 6.35 -13.39 -28.06
C ILE A 32 7.61 -12.68 -28.52
N GLU A 33 8.30 -12.06 -27.56
CA GLU A 33 9.29 -11.03 -27.84
C GLU A 33 10.17 -10.78 -26.61
N THR A 34 11.31 -10.15 -26.85
CA THR A 34 12.19 -9.63 -25.81
C THR A 34 12.05 -8.11 -25.76
N ILE A 35 11.73 -7.57 -24.58
CA ILE A 35 11.66 -6.12 -24.35
C ILE A 35 13.00 -5.57 -23.87
N GLU A 36 13.09 -4.25 -23.67
CA GLU A 36 14.31 -3.59 -23.18
C GLU A 36 14.83 -4.27 -21.90
N LYS A 37 16.16 -4.45 -21.84
CA LYS A 37 16.82 -5.11 -20.71
C LYS A 37 16.77 -4.22 -19.46
N LYS A 38 15.88 -4.53 -18.54
CA LYS A 38 15.75 -3.89 -17.22
C LYS A 38 15.50 -4.93 -16.13
N GLU A 39 15.63 -4.50 -14.89
CA GLU A 39 15.13 -5.26 -13.75
C GLU A 39 13.67 -4.86 -13.53
N TRP A 40 12.74 -5.67 -14.03
CA TRP A 40 11.30 -5.44 -13.84
C TRP A 40 10.84 -5.92 -12.46
N LEU A 41 9.96 -5.16 -11.81
CA LEU A 41 9.45 -5.46 -10.47
C LEU A 41 7.98 -5.88 -10.48
N SER A 42 7.11 -5.05 -11.06
CA SER A 42 5.68 -5.31 -11.15
C SER A 42 5.13 -4.90 -12.51
N CYS A 43 3.92 -5.38 -12.82
CA CYS A 43 3.24 -5.05 -14.06
C CYS A 43 1.72 -4.99 -13.90
N THR A 44 1.10 -4.20 -14.77
CA THR A 44 -0.35 -4.17 -14.99
C THR A 44 -0.61 -3.84 -16.45
N CYS A 45 -1.84 -4.00 -16.93
CA CYS A 45 -2.17 -3.59 -18.29
C CYS A 45 -3.56 -2.98 -18.39
N SER A 46 -3.71 -2.16 -19.42
CA SER A 46 -4.99 -1.73 -19.96
C SER A 46 -5.32 -2.55 -21.20
N ASP A 47 -6.36 -2.16 -21.93
CA ASP A 47 -6.73 -2.83 -23.17
C ASP A 47 -5.68 -2.70 -24.27
N VAL A 48 -4.87 -1.63 -24.25
CA VAL A 48 -3.92 -1.30 -25.33
C VAL A 48 -2.47 -1.15 -24.85
N SER A 49 -2.25 -1.04 -23.55
CA SER A 49 -0.93 -0.75 -22.98
C SER A 49 -0.55 -1.71 -21.85
N LEU A 50 0.70 -2.17 -21.85
CA LEU A 50 1.35 -2.85 -20.74
C LEU A 50 2.19 -1.83 -19.96
N PHE A 51 1.99 -1.75 -18.65
CA PHE A 51 2.77 -0.90 -17.75
C PHE A 51 3.71 -1.77 -16.91
N LEU A 52 5.00 -1.45 -16.92
CA LEU A 52 6.04 -2.14 -16.14
C LEU A 52 6.73 -1.18 -15.18
N THR A 53 6.98 -1.61 -13.95
CA THR A 53 7.82 -0.88 -12.99
C THR A 53 9.22 -1.48 -12.92
N THR A 54 10.24 -0.65 -12.68
CA THR A 54 11.62 -1.13 -12.47
C THR A 54 11.95 -1.35 -11.00
N ASN A 55 12.88 -2.28 -10.75
CA ASN A 55 13.47 -2.60 -9.45
C ASN A 55 14.84 -1.94 -9.24
N ASP A 56 15.14 -0.87 -9.96
CA ASP A 56 16.40 -0.15 -9.81
C ASP A 56 16.26 1.03 -8.82
N GLY A 57 17.41 1.56 -8.40
CA GLY A 57 17.55 2.74 -7.51
C GLY A 57 16.72 3.97 -7.86
N HIS A 58 16.11 3.98 -9.06
CA HIS A 58 15.35 5.09 -9.61
C HIS A 58 14.08 4.55 -10.28
N SER A 59 13.23 3.90 -9.47
CA SER A 59 12.00 3.24 -9.96
C SER A 59 11.27 4.10 -10.99
N GLY A 60 11.13 3.54 -12.19
CA GLY A 60 10.42 4.14 -13.31
C GLY A 60 9.19 3.33 -13.69
N ILE A 61 8.32 3.92 -14.50
CA ILE A 61 7.21 3.23 -15.16
C ILE A 61 7.44 3.32 -16.66
N PHE A 62 7.31 2.19 -17.33
CA PHE A 62 7.42 2.07 -18.77
C PHE A 62 6.08 1.59 -19.32
N GLU A 63 5.60 2.26 -20.35
CA GLU A 63 4.40 1.91 -21.08
C GLU A 63 4.77 1.32 -22.43
N PHE A 64 4.31 0.11 -22.70
CA PHE A 64 4.51 -0.59 -23.97
C PHE A 64 3.17 -0.79 -24.67
N ASN A 65 3.17 -0.70 -26.00
CA ASN A 65 1.98 -0.98 -26.81
C ASN A 65 1.72 -2.48 -26.83
N LEU A 66 0.59 -2.90 -26.28
CA LEU A 66 0.26 -4.30 -26.15
C LEU A 66 -0.03 -4.98 -27.50
N LEU A 67 -0.61 -4.23 -28.43
CA LEU A 67 -1.07 -4.72 -29.73
C LEU A 67 -0.03 -4.61 -30.84
N SER A 68 1.00 -3.80 -30.64
CA SER A 68 2.03 -3.48 -31.64
C SER A 68 3.40 -4.03 -31.24
N SER A 69 3.47 -5.32 -30.93
CA SER A 69 4.71 -6.02 -30.59
C SER A 69 5.46 -5.36 -29.43
N PHE A 70 4.75 -5.09 -28.32
CA PHE A 70 5.33 -4.58 -27.08
C PHE A 70 6.32 -3.42 -27.25
N ARG A 71 6.08 -2.54 -28.24
CA ARG A 71 6.95 -1.39 -28.50
C ARG A 71 6.80 -0.35 -27.39
N LEU A 72 7.91 0.18 -26.92
CA LEU A 72 7.90 1.24 -25.91
C LEU A 72 7.18 2.47 -26.46
N ILE A 73 6.11 2.88 -25.76
CA ILE A 73 5.35 4.11 -26.05
C ILE A 73 5.95 5.27 -25.27
N LYS A 74 6.03 5.10 -23.94
CA LYS A 74 6.37 6.18 -23.02
C LYS A 74 7.11 5.64 -21.81
N GLN A 75 7.91 6.52 -21.22
CA GLN A 75 8.57 6.25 -19.96
C GLN A 75 8.43 7.45 -19.04
N TRP A 76 8.09 7.16 -17.78
CA TRP A 76 8.16 8.11 -16.68
C TRP A 76 9.34 7.70 -15.79
N LYS A 77 10.20 8.68 -15.46
CA LYS A 77 11.41 8.48 -14.66
C LYS A 77 11.38 9.35 -13.41
N PHE A 78 12.25 9.06 -12.45
CA PHE A 78 12.65 10.02 -11.43
C PHE A 78 13.00 11.40 -12.07
N PRO A 79 12.59 12.55 -11.48
CA PRO A 79 11.81 12.73 -10.24
C PRO A 79 10.29 12.80 -10.46
N GLN A 80 9.77 12.45 -11.63
CA GLN A 80 8.35 12.62 -11.97
C GLN A 80 7.43 11.69 -11.17
N ILE A 81 7.94 10.51 -10.78
CA ILE A 81 7.16 9.47 -10.09
C ILE A 81 7.55 9.36 -8.61
N CYS A 82 8.84 9.11 -8.37
CA CYS A 82 9.40 8.80 -7.06
C CYS A 82 10.45 9.84 -6.67
N ASN A 83 10.68 9.99 -5.36
CA ASN A 83 11.90 10.58 -4.83
C ASN A 83 13.09 9.62 -4.99
N LYS A 84 14.31 10.10 -4.73
CA LYS A 84 15.56 9.36 -5.00
C LYS A 84 15.63 8.02 -4.26
N ASP A 85 15.01 7.96 -3.09
CA ASP A 85 15.03 6.79 -2.21
C ASP A 85 13.68 6.07 -2.18
N GLU A 86 12.80 6.28 -3.17
CA GLU A 86 11.46 5.70 -3.23
C GLU A 86 11.33 4.64 -4.34
N PHE A 87 10.55 3.60 -4.05
CA PHE A 87 10.35 2.43 -4.90
C PHE A 87 8.89 2.15 -5.13
N ILE A 88 8.55 1.76 -6.37
CA ILE A 88 7.19 1.36 -6.75
C ILE A 88 7.07 -0.15 -6.59
N HIS A 89 6.56 -0.58 -5.44
CA HIS A 89 6.37 -2.00 -5.15
C HIS A 89 5.30 -2.65 -5.99
N ASN A 90 4.23 -1.91 -6.28
CA ASN A 90 3.12 -2.44 -7.05
C ASN A 90 2.45 -1.35 -7.89
N ILE A 91 1.84 -1.79 -8.98
CA ILE A 91 1.10 -0.96 -9.91
C ILE A 91 -0.19 -1.69 -10.30
N ALA A 92 -1.30 -0.96 -10.36
CA ALA A 92 -2.59 -1.49 -10.82
C ALA A 92 -3.27 -0.47 -11.72
N TYR A 93 -3.75 -0.92 -12.87
CA TYR A 93 -4.52 -0.10 -13.80
C TYR A 93 -6.01 -0.32 -13.56
N ASN A 94 -6.78 0.77 -13.59
CA ASN A 94 -8.23 0.71 -13.65
C ASN A 94 -8.79 1.95 -14.35
N ASN A 95 -9.53 1.74 -15.45
CA ASN A 95 -10.31 2.76 -16.15
C ASN A 95 -9.60 4.12 -16.33
N GLY A 96 -8.41 4.11 -16.95
CA GLY A 96 -7.62 5.32 -17.20
C GLY A 96 -6.81 5.85 -16.02
N THR A 97 -6.75 5.10 -14.91
CA THR A 97 -5.95 5.46 -13.73
C THR A 97 -4.94 4.37 -13.37
N LEU A 98 -3.82 4.80 -12.78
CA LEU A 98 -2.77 3.94 -12.23
C LEU A 98 -2.70 4.15 -10.72
N ALA A 99 -2.98 3.10 -9.96
CA ALA A 99 -2.71 3.03 -8.53
C ALA A 99 -1.29 2.51 -8.30
N LEU A 100 -0.51 3.24 -7.52
CA LEU A 100 0.89 2.96 -7.22
C LEU A 100 1.07 2.73 -5.73
N LEU A 101 1.77 1.67 -5.36
CA LEU A 101 2.22 1.44 -3.99
C LEU A 101 3.70 1.82 -3.88
N ILE A 102 3.98 2.98 -3.30
CA ILE A 102 5.32 3.56 -3.23
C ILE A 102 5.83 3.45 -1.79
N SER A 103 7.10 3.09 -1.58
CA SER A 103 7.71 3.19 -0.25
C SER A 103 9.17 3.61 -0.31
N TYR A 104 9.67 4.13 0.81
CA TYR A 104 11.09 4.43 0.93
C TYR A 104 11.91 3.14 1.02
N GLN A 105 13.05 3.14 0.35
CA GLN A 105 14.10 2.16 0.50
C GLN A 105 14.84 2.41 1.82
N SER A 106 14.17 2.12 2.93
CA SER A 106 14.85 1.98 4.21
C SER A 106 15.64 0.68 4.19
N PHE A 107 16.87 0.75 3.67
CA PHE A 107 17.90 -0.20 4.01
C PHE A 107 18.33 0.12 5.44
N LYS A 108 18.21 -0.88 6.33
CA LYS A 108 18.71 -0.89 7.71
C LYS A 108 17.80 -0.23 8.77
N TYR A 109 17.26 -1.12 9.60
CA TYR A 109 16.88 -0.92 11.01
C TYR A 109 15.72 0.02 11.34
N ASP A 110 15.07 0.67 10.38
CA ASP A 110 13.84 1.39 10.71
C ASP A 110 12.65 0.41 10.78
N SER A 111 12.14 0.23 12.00
CA SER A 111 10.90 -0.52 12.25
C SER A 111 9.67 0.18 11.66
N SER A 112 9.79 1.43 11.24
CA SER A 112 8.76 2.18 10.54
C SER A 112 9.11 2.33 9.05
N LYS A 113 8.18 1.91 8.20
CA LYS A 113 8.21 2.23 6.77
C LYS A 113 7.07 3.16 6.46
N THR A 114 7.41 4.31 5.88
CA THR A 114 6.42 5.15 5.22
C THR A 114 6.15 4.55 3.85
N VAL A 115 4.92 4.07 3.69
CA VAL A 115 4.37 3.64 2.41
C VAL A 115 3.38 4.72 1.99
N ARG A 116 3.22 4.99 0.71
CA ARG A 116 2.14 5.83 0.21
C ARG A 116 1.47 5.14 -0.96
N ILE A 117 0.16 5.29 -1.02
CA ILE A 117 -0.63 4.90 -2.18
C ILE A 117 -0.87 6.16 -2.99
N GLU A 118 -0.55 6.14 -4.26
CA GLU A 118 -0.90 7.22 -5.18
C GLU A 118 -1.85 6.71 -6.25
N VAL A 119 -2.78 7.56 -6.69
CA VAL A 119 -3.57 7.34 -7.88
C VAL A 119 -3.24 8.45 -8.86
N ARG A 120 -2.86 8.06 -10.08
CA ARG A 120 -2.46 8.97 -11.15
C ARG A 120 -3.28 8.72 -12.41
N SER A 121 -3.47 9.74 -13.23
CA SER A 121 -4.02 9.56 -14.58
C SER A 121 -3.05 8.74 -15.43
N SER A 122 -3.50 7.74 -16.17
CA SER A 122 -2.59 6.95 -17.02
C SER A 122 -2.10 7.73 -18.24
N SER A 123 -2.86 8.72 -18.72
CA SER A 123 -2.52 9.49 -19.92
C SER A 123 -1.55 10.65 -19.62
N THR A 124 -1.90 11.48 -18.64
CA THR A 124 -1.10 12.66 -18.27
C THR A 124 -0.07 12.35 -17.18
N PHE A 125 -0.33 11.33 -16.36
CA PHE A 125 0.45 10.97 -15.18
C PHE A 125 0.40 12.00 -14.04
N ASP A 126 -0.58 12.91 -14.11
CA ASP A 126 -0.91 13.82 -13.02
C ASP A 126 -1.40 13.04 -11.81
N GLN A 127 -0.98 13.48 -10.62
CA GLN A 127 -1.43 12.91 -9.37
C GLN A 127 -2.87 13.34 -9.09
N LEU A 128 -3.78 12.38 -9.07
CA LEU A 128 -5.20 12.60 -8.76
C LEU A 128 -5.44 12.50 -7.25
N TRP A 129 -4.73 11.58 -6.58
CA TRP A 129 -4.89 11.34 -5.15
C TRP A 129 -3.63 10.71 -4.55
N SER A 130 -3.42 10.94 -3.25
CA SER A 130 -2.33 10.32 -2.49
C SER A 130 -2.74 10.09 -1.05
N LEU A 131 -2.35 8.94 -0.50
CA LEU A 131 -2.55 8.56 0.89
C LEU A 131 -1.24 8.04 1.50
N PRO A 132 -0.64 8.79 2.44
CA PRO A 132 0.46 8.27 3.23
C PRO A 132 -0.04 7.25 4.26
N LEU A 133 0.67 6.15 4.37
CA LEU A 133 0.47 5.05 5.30
C LEU A 133 1.74 4.87 6.15
N TYR A 134 1.59 4.97 7.47
CA TYR A 134 2.68 4.71 8.40
C TYR A 134 2.58 3.27 8.88
N ILE A 135 3.44 2.39 8.35
CA ILE A 135 3.46 0.98 8.71
C ILE A 135 4.62 0.72 9.65
N THR A 136 4.31 0.34 10.89
CA THR A 136 5.32 -0.14 11.84
C THR A 136 5.37 -1.66 11.80
N TYR A 137 6.51 -2.23 11.41
CA TYR A 137 6.78 -3.64 11.55
C TYR A 137 7.15 -3.96 13.00
N GLN A 138 6.44 -4.90 13.60
CA GLN A 138 6.94 -5.56 14.80
C GLN A 138 8.00 -6.56 14.33
N ASP A 139 9.27 -6.24 14.54
CA ASP A 139 10.37 -7.17 14.29
C ASP A 139 10.05 -8.50 15.01
N GLY A 140 10.16 -9.61 14.28
CA GLY A 140 9.58 -10.92 14.57
C GLY A 140 10.12 -11.64 15.81
N ARG A 141 10.73 -10.91 16.74
CA ARG A 141 11.01 -11.38 18.09
C ARG A 141 9.90 -10.93 19.03
N VAL A 142 8.69 -11.46 18.85
CA VAL A 142 7.73 -11.90 19.89
C VAL A 142 6.44 -12.34 19.17
N ASN A 143 6.09 -13.60 19.40
CA ASN A 143 4.87 -14.24 18.94
C ASN A 143 3.59 -13.55 19.43
N ARG A 144 2.53 -13.64 18.61
CA ARG A 144 1.09 -13.39 18.87
C ARG A 144 0.59 -11.94 18.76
N THR A 145 0.42 -11.46 17.52
CA THR A 145 -0.76 -10.65 17.16
C THR A 145 -0.97 -10.69 15.64
N ARG A 146 -1.75 -11.65 15.15
CA ARG A 146 -2.10 -11.81 13.73
C ARG A 146 -3.61 -11.79 13.49
N THR A 147 -4.38 -11.19 14.39
CA THR A 147 -5.84 -11.36 14.39
C THR A 147 -6.58 -10.03 14.20
N TYR A 148 -6.14 -8.94 14.82
CA TYR A 148 -6.95 -7.71 14.86
C TYR A 148 -6.78 -6.77 13.65
N VAL A 149 -5.59 -6.73 13.03
CA VAL A 149 -5.33 -5.89 11.85
C VAL A 149 -5.82 -6.57 10.57
N ASP A 150 -5.79 -7.89 10.54
CA ASP A 150 -6.29 -8.68 9.41
C ASP A 150 -7.83 -8.63 9.36
N GLU A 151 -8.54 -8.66 10.49
CA GLU A 151 -10.01 -8.47 10.55
C GLU A 151 -10.46 -7.11 9.98
N ILE A 152 -9.80 -6.01 10.36
CA ILE A 152 -10.14 -4.67 9.85
C ILE A 152 -9.79 -4.56 8.36
N ARG A 153 -8.65 -5.10 7.92
CA ARG A 153 -8.24 -5.10 6.51
C ARG A 153 -9.20 -5.91 5.64
N THR A 154 -9.63 -7.07 6.11
CA THR A 154 -10.56 -7.95 5.39
C THR A 154 -11.96 -7.34 5.33
N GLU A 155 -12.45 -6.74 6.41
CA GLU A 155 -13.75 -6.05 6.43
C GLU A 155 -13.76 -4.86 5.46
N THR A 156 -12.74 -4.00 5.51
CA THR A 156 -12.64 -2.83 4.61
C THR A 156 -12.43 -3.23 3.15
N ALA A 157 -11.60 -4.25 2.87
CA ALA A 157 -11.40 -4.76 1.51
C ALA A 157 -12.69 -5.36 0.94
N ASN A 158 -13.42 -6.16 1.72
CA ASN A 158 -14.70 -6.76 1.30
C ASN A 158 -15.79 -5.70 1.06
N GLN A 159 -15.79 -4.61 1.84
CA GLN A 159 -16.73 -3.51 1.65
C GLN A 159 -16.37 -2.64 0.43
N LEU A 160 -15.08 -2.40 0.16
CA LEU A 160 -14.64 -1.73 -1.06
C LEU A 160 -14.93 -2.54 -2.31
N GLU A 161 -14.71 -3.85 -2.28
CA GLU A 161 -14.98 -4.75 -3.41
C GLU A 161 -16.48 -4.79 -3.74
N LYS A 162 -17.36 -4.90 -2.73
CA LYS A 162 -18.82 -4.79 -2.91
C LYS A 162 -19.28 -3.44 -3.45
N THR A 163 -18.57 -2.37 -3.12
CA THR A 163 -18.91 -1.00 -3.58
C THR A 163 -18.39 -0.73 -4.99
N LEU A 164 -17.25 -1.31 -5.37
CA LEU A 164 -16.68 -1.19 -6.72
C LEU A 164 -17.41 -2.05 -7.76
N LEU A 165 -18.03 -3.17 -7.35
CA LEU A 165 -18.87 -4.01 -8.21
C LEU A 165 -20.23 -3.37 -8.54
N ASN A 166 -20.73 -2.46 -7.70
CA ASN A 166 -21.95 -1.68 -7.95
C ASN A 166 -21.56 -0.31 -8.54
N GLN A 167 -21.27 -0.27 -9.84
CA GLN A 167 -20.88 0.96 -10.53
C GLN A 167 -21.87 2.12 -10.29
N ASN A 168 -21.29 3.32 -10.11
CA ASN A 168 -21.89 4.66 -10.11
C ASN A 168 -22.25 5.30 -8.76
N ASN A 169 -21.25 5.59 -7.90
CA ASN A 169 -21.21 6.87 -7.17
C ASN A 169 -19.91 7.06 -6.37
N VAL A 170 -19.04 7.97 -6.84
CA VAL A 170 -17.83 8.42 -6.15
C VAL A 170 -18.16 9.00 -4.76
N SER A 171 -19.32 9.64 -4.62
CA SER A 171 -19.82 10.18 -3.35
C SER A 171 -20.07 9.10 -2.27
N THR A 172 -20.38 7.87 -2.68
CA THR A 172 -20.61 6.75 -1.75
C THR A 172 -19.28 6.24 -1.17
N VAL A 173 -18.23 6.17 -1.99
CA VAL A 173 -16.88 5.77 -1.54
C VAL A 173 -16.31 6.80 -0.57
N GLU A 174 -16.45 8.09 -0.86
CA GLU A 174 -16.04 9.16 0.05
C GLU A 174 -16.77 9.11 1.39
N SER A 175 -18.08 8.85 1.38
CA SER A 175 -18.88 8.73 2.61
C SER A 175 -18.47 7.54 3.50
N LEU A 176 -18.10 6.41 2.89
CA LEU A 176 -17.63 5.21 3.60
C LEU A 176 -16.25 5.45 4.22
N ILE A 177 -15.33 6.07 3.48
CA ILE A 177 -14.00 6.44 3.98
C ILE A 177 -14.12 7.42 5.17
N VAL A 178 -15.01 8.41 5.08
CA VAL A 178 -15.27 9.35 6.17
C VAL A 178 -15.85 8.64 7.40
N ASN A 179 -16.77 7.69 7.20
CA ASN A 179 -17.37 6.93 8.29
C ASN A 179 -16.34 6.06 9.03
N ASP A 180 -15.47 5.35 8.30
CA ASP A 180 -14.43 4.52 8.89
C ASP A 180 -13.35 5.34 9.59
N LYS A 181 -13.00 6.50 9.03
CA LYS A 181 -12.13 7.48 9.70
C LYS A 181 -12.74 7.95 11.02
N ASN A 182 -14.03 8.23 11.05
CA ASN A 182 -14.74 8.65 12.26
C ASN A 182 -14.81 7.54 13.32
N LYS A 183 -15.06 6.29 12.93
CA LYS A 183 -15.00 5.14 13.84
C LYS A 183 -13.62 4.96 14.44
N LEU A 184 -12.56 5.09 13.64
CA LEU A 184 -11.18 5.03 14.13
C LEU A 184 -10.85 6.18 15.09
N ILE A 185 -11.36 7.39 14.82
CA ILE A 185 -11.22 8.53 15.73
C ILE A 185 -11.95 8.25 17.06
N GLU A 186 -13.17 7.71 17.01
CA GLU A 186 -13.95 7.39 18.22
C GLU A 186 -13.29 6.27 19.04
N LEU A 187 -12.76 5.24 18.39
CA LEU A 187 -12.04 4.16 19.05
C LEU A 187 -10.78 4.67 19.74
N ASN A 188 -10.02 5.56 19.09
CA ASN A 188 -8.85 6.20 19.69
C ASN A 188 -9.24 7.09 20.87
N LYS A 189 -10.34 7.83 20.79
CA LYS A 189 -10.85 8.63 21.93
C LYS A 189 -11.23 7.74 23.13
N LYS A 190 -11.91 6.62 22.89
CA LYS A 190 -12.24 5.64 23.95
C LYS A 190 -10.98 5.07 24.59
N LEU A 191 -9.97 4.74 23.78
CA LEU A 191 -8.68 4.26 24.26
C LEU A 191 -7.94 5.31 25.10
N ASP A 192 -7.91 6.57 24.65
CA ASP A 192 -7.29 7.66 25.40
C ASP A 192 -7.99 7.89 26.74
N GLN A 193 -9.33 7.84 26.78
CA GLN A 193 -10.12 7.91 28.02
C GLN A 193 -9.83 6.75 28.97
N GLU A 194 -9.73 5.52 28.43
CA GLU A 194 -9.41 4.34 29.21
C GLU A 194 -8.00 4.46 29.82
N ILE A 195 -7.01 4.87 29.02
CA ILE A 195 -5.63 5.11 29.46
C ILE A 195 -5.57 6.18 30.57
N ILE A 196 -6.31 7.29 30.41
CA ILE A 196 -6.39 8.35 31.44
C ILE A 196 -7.03 7.82 32.73
N SER A 197 -8.06 6.98 32.62
CA SER A 197 -8.75 6.40 33.78
C SER A 197 -7.86 5.48 34.63
N PHE A 198 -6.81 4.90 34.04
CA PHE A 198 -5.84 4.06 34.76
C PHE A 198 -4.83 4.86 35.62
N GLY A 199 -4.81 6.19 35.55
CA GLY A 199 -4.04 7.05 36.46
C GLY A 199 -2.53 6.80 36.44
N HIS A 200 -1.88 6.77 37.61
CA HIS A 200 -0.42 6.65 37.78
C HIS A 200 0.19 5.27 37.47
N ARG A 201 -0.50 4.42 36.71
CA ARG A 201 -0.01 3.08 36.35
C ARG A 201 1.04 3.16 35.25
N CYS A 202 2.05 2.30 35.33
CA CYS A 202 3.04 2.20 34.25
C CYS A 202 2.40 1.54 33.00
N ALA A 203 2.90 1.89 31.81
CA ALA A 203 2.35 1.38 30.55
C ALA A 203 2.28 -0.15 30.46
N ALA A 204 3.14 -0.87 31.20
CA ALA A 204 3.15 -2.32 31.26
C ALA A 204 1.93 -2.90 32.01
N GLU A 205 1.43 -2.17 33.01
CA GLU A 205 0.29 -2.59 33.81
C GLU A 205 -1.04 -2.33 33.11
N ILE A 206 -1.15 -1.17 32.44
CA ILE A 206 -2.30 -0.85 31.56
C ILE A 206 -2.43 -1.91 30.46
N ALA A 207 -1.32 -2.29 29.83
CA ALA A 207 -1.31 -3.30 28.77
C ALA A 207 -1.81 -4.66 29.23
N ARG A 208 -1.47 -5.05 30.46
CA ARG A 208 -1.91 -6.32 31.04
C ARG A 208 -3.43 -6.34 31.26
N GLN A 209 -4.01 -5.19 31.62
CA GLN A 209 -5.43 -5.07 31.93
C GLN A 209 -6.30 -4.92 30.67
N THR A 210 -5.87 -4.10 29.72
CA THR A 210 -6.63 -3.84 28.48
C THR A 210 -6.36 -4.86 27.37
N LYS A 211 -5.34 -5.71 27.54
CA LYS A 211 -4.78 -6.58 26.49
C LYS A 211 -4.25 -5.80 25.27
N ILE A 212 -4.01 -4.50 25.42
CA ILE A 212 -3.44 -3.65 24.36
C ILE A 212 -1.92 -3.67 24.46
N PRO A 213 -1.16 -3.76 23.34
CA PRO A 213 0.29 -3.80 23.40
C PRO A 213 0.91 -2.59 24.14
N VAL A 214 1.89 -2.85 25.00
CA VAL A 214 2.61 -1.83 25.80
C VAL A 214 3.14 -0.68 24.94
N ARG A 215 3.59 -0.97 23.72
CA ARG A 215 4.12 0.05 22.78
C ARG A 215 3.03 1.02 22.32
N THR A 216 1.83 0.54 22.02
CA THR A 216 0.67 1.37 21.65
C THR A 216 0.27 2.27 22.82
N ILE A 217 0.23 1.73 24.04
CA ILE A 217 -0.03 2.51 25.25
C ILE A 217 1.06 3.57 25.48
N ARG A 218 2.33 3.23 25.31
CA ARG A 218 3.45 4.21 25.41
C ARG A 218 3.33 5.32 24.37
N TYR A 219 2.96 5.00 23.14
CA TYR A 219 2.75 5.98 22.07
C TYR A 219 1.61 6.95 22.44
N ASN A 220 0.45 6.43 22.85
CA ASN A 220 -0.70 7.24 23.23
C ASN A 220 -0.40 8.08 24.50
N LEU A 221 0.24 7.50 25.51
CA LEU A 221 0.69 8.27 26.69
C LEU A 221 1.65 9.41 26.31
N ALA A 222 2.57 9.20 25.37
CA ALA A 222 3.47 10.25 24.89
C ALA A 222 2.72 11.35 24.12
N LYS A 223 1.69 10.98 23.35
CA LYS A 223 0.82 11.91 22.62
C LYS A 223 -0.04 12.73 23.59
N ILE A 224 -0.78 12.09 24.49
CA ILE A 224 -1.62 12.73 25.52
C ILE A 224 -0.77 13.65 26.42
N ARG A 225 0.48 13.27 26.71
CA ARG A 225 1.43 14.12 27.46
C ARG A 225 1.82 15.38 26.70
N LYS A 226 2.03 15.31 25.39
CA LYS A 226 2.29 16.51 24.56
C LYS A 226 1.08 17.45 24.53
N GLU A 227 -0.12 16.90 24.68
CA GLU A 227 -1.39 17.63 24.76
C GLU A 227 -1.71 18.12 26.19
N GLY A 228 -0.79 17.93 27.15
CA GLY A 228 -0.88 18.48 28.51
C GLY A 228 -1.82 17.72 29.47
N SER A 229 -2.34 16.56 29.07
CA SER A 229 -3.39 15.86 29.82
C SER A 229 -2.89 14.82 30.83
N VAL A 230 -1.58 14.53 30.88
CA VAL A 230 -0.97 13.58 31.86
C VAL A 230 0.42 14.06 32.30
N GLU A 231 0.63 14.19 33.61
CA GLU A 231 1.94 14.54 34.20
C GLU A 231 2.82 13.32 34.49
N HIS A 232 4.13 13.45 34.23
CA HIS A 232 5.10 12.38 34.47
C HIS A 232 5.71 12.48 35.88
N ARG A 233 5.30 11.61 36.79
CA ARG A 233 6.02 11.40 38.06
C ARG A 233 7.11 10.34 37.85
N ARG A 234 8.40 10.74 37.91
CA ARG A 234 9.50 9.77 37.97
C ARG A 234 9.43 9.08 39.34
N GLY A 235 9.04 7.82 39.38
CA GLY A 235 9.29 6.98 40.55
C GLY A 235 10.77 6.60 40.56
N ASN A 236 11.56 7.18 41.46
CA ASN A 236 12.81 6.58 41.87
C ASN A 236 12.45 5.51 42.91
N GLY A 237 12.37 4.26 42.49
CA GLY A 237 12.19 3.08 43.32
C GLY A 237 12.97 1.95 42.68
#